data_AF-A0A432MHE8-F1
#
_entry.id   AF-A0A432MHE8-F1
#
_cell.length_a   1.000
_cell.length_b   1.000
_cell.length_c   1.000
_cell.angle_alpha   90.00
_cell.angle_beta   90.00
_cell.angle_gamma   90.00
#
_symmetry.space_group_name_H-M   'P 1'
#
loop_
_entity.id
_entity.type
_entity.pdbx_description
1 polymer ?
#
loop_
_entity_poly.entity_id
_entity_poly.type
_entity_poly.pdbx_seq_one_letter_code
_entity_poly.pdbx_strand_id
1 'polypeptide(L)'
;MDDDAAKVARIGRLPAQGEARVADFPLDPTEREAILDRYQEAVRLYLGGAVGHAEDADALFLEFSRRLLQEGDRSAGLLRDRFGSGLALLVVAHRRDAQTVHDLQELRGLTEADEEIGRFNAIWREELLRRAWRRLEDIERQTGRPFHTTLRSRVDAPGLSSAELADRVGGQLGRELSVPTTRQLLREARAEFSRLLLDEVVATLPSRAPFTLIERELIDTGLLAFCREAIDRIRPASRRR
;
A
#
# COMPACT_ATOMS: atom_id res chain seq x y z
N MET A 1 15.89 51.22 -30.51
CA MET A 1 14.65 50.92 -29.78
C MET A 1 13.87 49.96 -30.63
N ASP A 2 13.73 48.75 -30.10
CA ASP A 2 12.78 47.68 -30.45
C ASP A 2 12.64 47.26 -31.91
N ASP A 3 13.31 46.15 -32.27
CA ASP A 3 12.66 45.11 -33.08
C ASP A 3 13.39 43.76 -32.96
N ASP A 4 13.43 43.16 -31.76
CA ASP A 4 13.98 41.80 -31.58
C ASP A 4 13.27 41.01 -30.47
N ALA A 5 11.95 40.90 -30.57
CA ALA A 5 11.14 40.13 -29.63
C ALA A 5 9.90 39.49 -30.28
N ALA A 6 10.07 38.72 -31.37
CA ALA A 6 8.99 37.88 -31.88
C ALA A 6 9.47 36.72 -32.77
N LYS A 7 10.25 35.76 -32.23
CA LYS A 7 10.47 34.50 -32.96
C LYS A 7 10.82 33.25 -32.13
N VAL A 8 10.25 33.08 -30.94
CA VAL A 8 10.35 31.80 -30.20
C VAL A 8 9.02 31.43 -29.56
N ALA A 9 8.10 30.87 -30.35
CA ALA A 9 6.96 30.12 -29.83
C ALA A 9 6.36 29.21 -30.93
N ARG A 10 7.00 28.06 -31.19
CA ARG A 10 6.36 26.88 -31.79
C ARG A 10 7.30 25.68 -31.75
N ILE A 11 7.56 25.18 -30.54
CA ILE A 11 7.90 23.77 -30.36
C ILE A 11 6.60 23.09 -29.98
N GLY A 12 5.95 22.51 -30.98
CA GLY A 12 4.87 21.57 -30.76
C GLY A 12 5.40 20.45 -29.89
N ARG A 13 4.87 20.35 -28.67
CA ARG A 13 5.03 19.19 -27.81
C ARG A 13 4.37 18.02 -28.54
N LEU A 14 5.18 17.20 -29.22
CA LEU A 14 4.80 15.85 -29.61
C LEU A 14 4.34 15.11 -28.34
N PRO A 15 3.15 14.52 -28.31
CA PRO A 15 2.75 13.70 -27.18
C PRO A 15 3.71 12.51 -27.09
N ALA A 16 4.27 12.29 -25.90
CA ALA A 16 5.06 11.11 -25.60
C ALA A 16 4.19 9.87 -25.89
N GLN A 17 4.55 9.14 -26.95
CA GLN A 17 3.98 7.84 -27.23
C GLN A 17 4.39 6.90 -26.08
N GLY A 18 3.44 6.45 -25.26
CA GLY A 18 3.66 5.33 -24.34
C GLY A 18 3.19 5.47 -22.89
N GLU A 19 2.50 6.54 -22.49
CA GLU A 19 1.80 6.58 -21.20
C GLU A 19 0.31 6.31 -21.44
N ALA A 20 -0.08 5.03 -21.40
CA ALA A 20 -1.47 4.70 -21.15
C ALA A 20 -1.90 5.45 -19.88
N ARG A 21 -2.92 6.31 -20.00
CA ARG A 21 -3.46 7.00 -18.84
C ARG A 21 -3.91 5.94 -17.85
N VAL A 22 -3.60 6.13 -16.56
CA VAL A 22 -4.06 5.26 -15.45
C VAL A 22 -5.59 5.07 -15.46
N ALA A 23 -6.32 5.94 -16.17
CA ALA A 23 -7.77 5.92 -16.36
C ALA A 23 -8.33 4.82 -17.30
N ASP A 24 -7.51 4.07 -18.05
CA ASP A 24 -7.98 3.15 -19.10
C ASP A 24 -8.06 1.66 -18.69
N PHE A 25 -8.05 1.35 -17.39
CA PHE A 25 -8.17 -0.04 -16.91
C PHE A 25 -9.51 -0.27 -16.22
N PRO A 26 -10.61 -0.48 -16.98
CA PRO A 26 -11.89 -0.81 -16.38
C PRO A 26 -11.73 -2.09 -15.55
N LEU A 27 -12.11 -2.01 -14.28
CA LEU A 27 -12.08 -3.17 -13.39
C LEU A 27 -13.27 -4.08 -13.71
N ASP A 28 -13.04 -5.38 -13.83
CA ASP A 28 -14.13 -6.35 -13.79
C ASP A 28 -14.84 -6.28 -12.42
N PRO A 29 -16.18 -6.44 -12.33
CA PRO A 29 -16.89 -6.39 -11.05
C PRO A 29 -16.32 -7.33 -9.98
N THR A 30 -15.84 -8.51 -10.37
CA THR A 30 -15.25 -9.50 -9.44
C THR A 30 -13.89 -9.04 -8.92
N GLU A 31 -13.06 -8.50 -9.81
CA GLU A 31 -11.75 -7.93 -9.43
C GLU A 31 -11.94 -6.72 -8.51
N ARG A 32 -12.94 -5.89 -8.80
CA ARG A 32 -13.30 -4.77 -7.95
C ARG A 32 -13.69 -5.25 -6.55
N GLU A 33 -14.61 -6.20 -6.44
CA GLU A 33 -15.04 -6.75 -5.14
C GLU A 33 -13.85 -7.29 -4.33
N ALA A 34 -12.99 -8.09 -4.96
CA ALA A 34 -11.80 -8.63 -4.30
C ALA A 34 -10.83 -7.53 -3.83
N ILE A 35 -10.67 -6.44 -4.59
CA ILE A 35 -9.88 -5.29 -4.15
C ILE A 35 -10.59 -4.56 -3.01
N LEU A 36 -11.89 -4.32 -3.08
CA LEU A 36 -12.66 -3.64 -2.02
C LEU A 36 -12.56 -4.39 -0.69
N ASP A 37 -12.70 -5.71 -0.71
CA ASP A 37 -12.55 -6.57 0.47
C ASP A 37 -11.18 -6.40 1.12
N ARG A 38 -10.14 -6.19 0.30
CA ARG A 38 -8.79 -5.93 0.81
C ARG A 38 -8.67 -4.58 1.51
N TYR A 39 -9.49 -3.59 1.20
CA TYR A 39 -9.43 -2.31 1.91
C TYR A 39 -10.30 -2.30 3.17
N GLN A 40 -11.33 -3.15 3.26
CA GLN A 40 -12.32 -3.14 4.35
C GLN A 40 -11.71 -3.05 5.75
N GLU A 41 -10.70 -3.89 6.05
CA GLU A 41 -10.06 -3.90 7.37
C GLU A 41 -9.34 -2.58 7.68
N ALA A 42 -8.59 -2.04 6.71
CA ALA A 42 -7.87 -0.77 6.89
C ALA A 42 -8.84 0.41 7.04
N VAL A 43 -9.96 0.40 6.31
CA VAL A 43 -11.01 1.41 6.43
C VAL A 43 -11.64 1.38 7.82
N ARG A 44 -11.98 0.19 8.34
CA ARG A 44 -12.58 0.04 9.67
C ARG A 44 -11.61 0.47 10.78
N LEU A 45 -10.36 0.05 10.71
CA LEU A 45 -9.32 0.46 11.66
C LEU A 45 -9.13 1.98 11.65
N TYR A 46 -9.11 2.59 10.47
CA TYR A 46 -9.02 4.04 10.32
C TYR A 46 -10.23 4.76 10.92
N LEU A 47 -11.45 4.40 10.52
CA LEU A 47 -12.66 5.07 11.01
C LEU A 47 -12.80 4.92 12.53
N GLY A 48 -12.61 3.71 13.06
CA GLY A 48 -12.66 3.47 14.51
C GLY A 48 -11.65 4.32 15.30
N GLY A 49 -10.43 4.49 14.76
CA GLY A 49 -9.42 5.36 15.37
C GLY A 49 -9.71 6.85 15.20
N ALA A 50 -10.32 7.26 14.09
CA ALA A 50 -10.50 8.66 13.74
C ALA A 50 -11.72 9.33 14.43
N VAL A 51 -12.77 8.57 14.74
CA VAL A 51 -14.00 9.08 15.39
C VAL A 51 -14.19 8.62 16.82
N GLY A 52 -13.49 7.55 17.25
CA GLY A 52 -13.48 7.06 18.62
C GLY A 52 -14.76 6.35 19.10
N HIS A 53 -15.90 6.54 18.44
CA HIS A 53 -17.17 5.87 18.76
C HIS A 53 -17.51 4.83 17.68
N ALA A 54 -17.86 3.62 18.12
CA ALA A 54 -18.15 2.51 17.22
C ALA A 54 -19.36 2.78 16.29
N GLU A 55 -20.43 3.39 16.83
CA GLU A 55 -21.64 3.71 16.06
C GLU A 55 -21.36 4.74 14.95
N ASP A 56 -20.57 5.76 15.25
CA ASP A 56 -20.16 6.77 14.27
C ASP A 56 -19.25 6.16 13.19
N ALA A 57 -18.33 5.28 13.58
CA ALA A 57 -17.45 4.57 12.65
C ALA A 57 -18.25 3.71 11.67
N ASP A 58 -19.26 2.98 12.16
CA ASP A 58 -20.14 2.15 11.33
C ASP A 58 -21.02 3.00 10.39
N ALA A 59 -21.56 4.12 10.89
CA ALA A 59 -22.33 5.05 10.07
C ALA A 59 -21.49 5.66 8.95
N LEU A 60 -20.26 6.10 9.25
CA LEU A 60 -19.35 6.63 8.25
C LEU A 60 -18.84 5.56 7.28
N PHE A 61 -18.68 4.32 7.73
CA PHE A 61 -18.34 3.20 6.85
C PHE A 61 -19.45 2.96 5.83
N LEU A 62 -20.71 2.91 6.29
CA LEU A 62 -21.86 2.74 5.40
C LEU A 62 -21.98 3.89 4.39
N GLU A 63 -21.82 5.14 4.85
CA GLU A 63 -21.85 6.31 3.99
C GLU A 63 -20.70 6.29 2.95
N PHE A 64 -19.50 5.90 3.36
CA PHE A 64 -18.37 5.70 2.47
C PHE A 64 -18.67 4.65 1.40
N SER A 65 -19.16 3.46 1.81
CA SER A 65 -19.53 2.39 0.88
C SER A 65 -20.60 2.85 -0.11
N ARG A 66 -21.61 3.60 0.36
CA ARG A 66 -22.67 4.16 -0.50
C ARG A 66 -22.10 5.12 -1.55
N ARG A 67 -21.21 6.03 -1.16
CA ARG A 67 -20.57 6.98 -2.09
C ARG A 67 -19.67 6.29 -3.09
N LEU A 68 -18.89 5.30 -2.64
CA LEU A 68 -18.01 4.52 -3.51
C LEU A 68 -18.79 3.79 -4.61
N LEU A 69 -19.97 3.26 -4.29
CA LEU A 69 -20.86 2.65 -5.27
C LEU A 69 -21.46 3.67 -6.26
N GLN A 70 -21.66 4.93 -5.85
CA GLN A 70 -22.24 5.99 -6.67
C GLN A 70 -21.23 6.68 -7.61
N GLU A 71 -19.99 6.89 -7.16
CA GLU A 71 -18.96 7.57 -7.95
C GLU A 71 -18.50 6.72 -9.16
N GLY A 72 -18.64 5.40 -9.09
CA GLY A 72 -18.30 4.47 -10.16
C GLY A 72 -16.80 4.49 -10.52
N ASP A 73 -16.43 3.84 -11.63
CA ASP A 73 -15.02 3.69 -12.05
C ASP A 73 -14.38 4.96 -12.66
N ARG A 74 -15.01 6.13 -12.45
CA ARG A 74 -14.71 7.38 -13.17
C ARG A 74 -13.50 8.16 -12.65
N SER A 75 -12.83 7.66 -11.63
CA SER A 75 -11.76 8.38 -10.94
C SER A 75 -10.39 7.82 -11.33
N ALA A 76 -9.62 8.62 -12.07
CA ALA A 76 -8.24 8.29 -12.42
C ALA A 76 -7.34 8.30 -11.16
N GLY A 77 -6.46 7.31 -11.01
CA GLY A 77 -5.46 7.26 -9.93
C GLY A 77 -5.40 5.92 -9.21
N LEU A 78 -4.56 5.83 -8.17
CA LEU A 78 -4.46 4.66 -7.30
C LEU A 78 -5.73 4.55 -6.43
N LEU A 79 -6.22 3.33 -6.22
CA LEU A 79 -7.43 3.12 -5.41
C LEU A 79 -7.24 3.63 -3.97
N ARG A 80 -6.04 3.44 -3.40
CA ARG A 80 -5.65 3.99 -2.10
C ARG A 80 -5.87 5.49 -2.01
N ASP A 81 -5.45 6.26 -3.02
CA ASP A 81 -5.59 7.73 -3.00
C ASP A 81 -7.06 8.15 -2.99
N ARG A 82 -7.90 7.42 -3.71
CA ARG A 82 -9.36 7.64 -3.72
C ARG A 82 -9.97 7.35 -2.35
N PHE A 83 -9.58 6.22 -1.74
CA PHE A 83 -10.04 5.82 -0.42
C PHE A 83 -9.62 6.84 0.63
N GLY A 84 -8.33 7.18 0.69
CA GLY A 84 -7.80 8.15 1.63
C GLY A 84 -8.48 9.50 1.50
N SER A 85 -8.64 10.01 0.28
CA SER A 85 -9.32 11.29 0.04
C SER A 85 -10.79 11.26 0.46
N GLY A 86 -11.53 10.20 0.09
CA GLY A 86 -12.95 10.07 0.44
C GLY A 86 -13.19 9.93 1.94
N LEU A 87 -12.36 9.14 2.61
CA LEU A 87 -12.43 8.91 4.05
C LEU A 87 -12.02 10.15 4.86
N ALA A 88 -10.98 10.86 4.41
CA ALA A 88 -10.57 12.12 5.02
C ALA A 88 -11.70 13.14 4.99
N LEU A 89 -12.34 13.33 3.83
CA LEU A 89 -13.46 14.27 3.70
C LEU A 89 -14.65 13.88 4.59
N LEU A 90 -14.96 12.59 4.71
CA LEU A 90 -16.04 12.11 5.58
C LEU A 90 -15.76 12.38 7.06
N VAL A 91 -14.54 12.12 7.52
CA VAL A 91 -14.14 12.35 8.91
C VAL A 91 -14.12 13.85 9.23
N VAL A 92 -13.55 14.67 8.34
CA VAL A 92 -13.53 16.14 8.53
C VAL A 92 -14.95 16.70 8.52
N ALA A 93 -15.81 16.21 7.62
CA ALA A 93 -17.21 16.63 7.58
C ALA A 93 -17.96 16.25 8.87
N HIS A 94 -17.77 15.02 9.35
CA HIS A 94 -18.37 14.56 10.61
C HIS A 94 -17.95 15.43 11.79
N ARG A 95 -16.66 15.76 11.92
CA ARG A 95 -16.17 16.64 13.01
C ARG A 95 -16.68 18.07 12.94
N ARG A 96 -17.07 18.53 11.76
CA ARG A 96 -17.56 19.89 11.51
C ARG A 96 -19.07 19.99 11.37
N ASP A 97 -19.79 18.89 11.60
CA ASP A 97 -21.24 18.76 11.36
C ASP A 97 -21.67 19.24 9.96
N ALA A 98 -20.81 18.98 8.96
CA ALA A 98 -21.06 19.30 7.57
C ALA A 98 -21.88 18.18 6.91
N GLN A 99 -23.05 18.52 6.35
CA GLN A 99 -24.02 17.54 5.88
C GLN A 99 -24.25 17.57 4.37
N THR A 100 -23.80 18.62 3.66
CA THR A 100 -24.06 18.78 2.23
C THR A 100 -22.86 18.45 1.34
N VAL A 101 -23.14 18.13 0.07
CA VAL A 101 -22.10 17.91 -0.95
C VAL A 101 -21.27 19.18 -1.18
N HIS A 102 -21.88 20.36 -1.02
CA HIS A 102 -21.19 21.63 -1.16
C HIS A 102 -20.15 21.80 -0.05
N ASP A 103 -20.52 21.52 1.20
CA ASP A 103 -19.60 21.59 2.34
C ASP A 103 -18.38 20.70 2.11
N LEU A 104 -18.58 19.47 1.61
CA LEU A 104 -17.49 18.53 1.31
C LEU A 104 -16.53 19.01 0.22
N GLN A 105 -16.99 19.82 -0.73
CA GLN A 105 -16.11 20.43 -1.74
C GLN A 105 -15.24 21.51 -1.12
N GLU A 106 -15.78 22.29 -0.18
CA GLU A 106 -15.04 23.32 0.55
C GLU A 106 -13.99 22.72 1.51
N LEU A 107 -14.17 21.48 1.93
CA LEU A 107 -13.20 20.76 2.75
C LEU A 107 -11.97 20.26 1.96
N ARG A 108 -12.02 20.25 0.62
CA ARG A 108 -10.90 19.79 -0.20
C ARG A 108 -9.73 20.78 -0.13
N GLY A 109 -8.53 20.26 0.11
CA GLY A 109 -7.31 21.08 0.22
C GLY A 109 -7.13 21.75 1.58
N LEU A 110 -7.96 21.41 2.57
CA LEU A 110 -7.71 21.77 3.95
C LEU A 110 -6.61 20.90 4.54
N THR A 111 -5.76 21.50 5.37
CA THR A 111 -4.68 20.79 6.08
C THR A 111 -5.19 19.60 6.89
N GLU A 112 -6.37 19.71 7.50
CA GLU A 112 -6.99 18.61 8.25
C GLU A 112 -7.29 17.39 7.36
N ALA A 113 -7.74 17.62 6.12
CA ALA A 113 -7.99 16.54 5.18
C ALA A 113 -6.68 15.88 4.73
N ASP A 114 -5.62 16.66 4.50
CA ASP A 114 -4.30 16.13 4.15
C ASP A 114 -3.69 15.29 5.29
N GLU A 115 -3.87 15.72 6.54
CA GLU A 115 -3.46 14.96 7.73
C GLU A 115 -4.19 13.62 7.82
N GLU A 116 -5.50 13.59 7.57
CA GLU A 116 -6.28 12.35 7.56
C GLU A 116 -5.87 11.40 6.43
N ILE A 117 -5.58 11.93 5.24
CA ILE A 117 -5.01 11.13 4.14
C ILE A 117 -3.70 10.48 4.61
N GLY A 118 -2.83 11.24 5.28
CA GLY A 118 -1.59 10.74 5.88
C GLY A 118 -1.82 9.61 6.88
N ARG A 119 -2.79 9.77 7.80
CA ARG A 119 -3.14 8.74 8.80
C ARG A 119 -3.69 7.48 8.15
N PHE A 120 -4.58 7.61 7.17
CA PHE A 120 -5.09 6.48 6.41
C PHE A 120 -3.96 5.73 5.70
N ASN A 121 -3.04 6.45 5.04
CA ASN A 121 -1.90 5.83 4.35
C ASN A 121 -0.97 5.06 5.30
N ALA A 122 -0.76 5.56 6.52
CA ALA A 122 -0.01 4.84 7.56
C ALA A 122 -0.71 3.53 7.96
N ILE A 123 -2.01 3.58 8.25
CA ILE A 123 -2.81 2.38 8.59
C ILE A 123 -2.82 1.37 7.45
N TRP A 124 -2.95 1.86 6.21
CA TRP A 124 -2.92 1.02 5.02
C TRP A 124 -1.58 0.29 4.86
N ARG A 125 -0.47 1.02 5.00
CA ARG A 125 0.87 0.45 4.98
C ARG A 125 1.05 -0.63 6.05
N GLU A 126 0.56 -0.38 7.27
CA GLU A 126 0.63 -1.35 8.36
C GLU A 126 -0.20 -2.61 8.07
N GLU A 127 -1.38 -2.47 7.46
CA GLU A 127 -2.21 -3.61 7.07
C GLU A 127 -1.54 -4.47 5.98
N LEU A 128 -0.90 -3.85 4.98
CA LEU A 128 -0.11 -4.58 3.98
C LEU A 128 1.03 -5.40 4.61
N LEU A 129 1.77 -4.79 5.54
CA LEU A 129 2.81 -5.47 6.30
C LEU A 129 2.24 -6.61 7.14
N ARG A 130 1.13 -6.36 7.84
CA ARG A 130 0.45 -7.35 8.69
C ARG A 130 0.02 -8.59 7.88
N ARG A 131 -0.51 -8.39 6.67
CA ARG A 131 -0.88 -9.49 5.76
C ARG A 131 0.32 -10.29 5.29
N ALA A 132 1.40 -9.61 4.88
CA ALA A 132 2.64 -10.28 4.49
C ALA A 132 3.21 -11.12 5.65
N TRP A 133 3.15 -10.62 6.88
CA TRP A 133 3.54 -11.38 8.08
C TRP A 133 2.68 -12.61 8.32
N ARG A 134 1.35 -12.47 8.26
CA ARG A 134 0.42 -13.62 8.40
C ARG A 134 0.71 -14.68 7.36
N ARG A 135 0.90 -14.30 6.08
CA ARG A 135 1.25 -15.26 5.02
C ARG A 135 2.59 -15.94 5.24
N LEU A 136 3.59 -15.22 5.77
CA LEU A 136 4.89 -15.82 6.10
C LEU A 136 4.76 -16.84 7.24
N GLU A 137 3.93 -16.53 8.24
CA GLU A 137 3.59 -17.45 9.32
C GLU A 137 2.86 -18.69 8.81
N ASP A 138 1.90 -18.53 7.89
CA ASP A 138 1.19 -19.63 7.26
C ASP A 138 2.15 -20.56 6.50
N ILE A 139 3.11 -20.00 5.75
CA ILE A 139 4.16 -20.78 5.06
C ILE A 139 5.00 -21.57 6.06
N GLU A 140 5.38 -20.96 7.19
CA GLU A 140 6.12 -21.66 8.23
C GLU A 140 5.31 -22.83 8.80
N ARG A 141 4.03 -22.62 9.12
CA ARG A 141 3.15 -23.69 9.63
C ARG A 141 2.96 -24.82 8.62
N GLN A 142 2.86 -24.50 7.33
CA GLN A 142 2.63 -25.48 6.26
C GLN A 142 3.89 -26.27 5.88
N THR A 143 5.05 -25.61 5.85
CA THR A 143 6.30 -26.22 5.35
C THR A 143 7.25 -26.69 6.45
N GLY A 144 7.04 -26.24 7.68
CA GLY A 144 7.96 -26.45 8.81
C GLY A 144 9.28 -25.66 8.68
N ARG A 145 9.44 -24.83 7.65
CA ARG A 145 10.61 -23.95 7.49
C ARG A 145 10.43 -22.72 8.37
N PRO A 146 11.35 -22.42 9.30
CA PRO A 146 11.14 -21.41 10.35
C PRO A 146 11.37 -19.97 9.83
N PHE A 147 10.74 -19.60 8.72
CA PHE A 147 10.91 -18.29 8.09
C PHE A 147 10.32 -17.14 8.90
N HIS A 148 9.09 -17.28 9.36
CA HIS A 148 8.43 -16.28 10.19
C HIS A 148 9.20 -16.11 11.50
N THR A 149 9.49 -17.20 12.21
CA THR A 149 10.21 -17.19 13.48
C THR A 149 11.60 -16.56 13.33
N THR A 150 12.36 -16.94 12.30
CA THR A 150 13.71 -16.38 12.07
C THR A 150 13.66 -14.89 11.76
N LEU A 151 12.76 -14.46 10.87
CA LEU A 151 12.67 -13.05 10.48
C LEU A 151 12.12 -12.18 11.61
N ARG A 152 11.09 -12.65 12.32
CA ARG A 152 10.49 -11.97 13.47
C ARG A 152 11.52 -11.75 14.57
N SER A 153 12.29 -12.79 14.92
CA SER A 153 13.37 -12.67 15.92
C SER A 153 14.44 -11.64 15.55
N ARG A 154 14.73 -11.43 14.26
CA ARG A 154 15.62 -10.35 13.81
C ARG A 154 14.96 -8.97 13.88
N VAL A 155 13.68 -8.86 13.56
CA VAL A 155 12.95 -7.58 13.60
C VAL A 155 12.76 -7.09 15.03
N ASP A 156 12.42 -8.00 15.94
CA ASP A 156 12.22 -7.69 17.37
C ASP A 156 13.53 -7.34 18.09
N ALA A 157 14.66 -7.84 17.58
CA ALA A 157 15.99 -7.57 18.14
C ALA A 157 17.04 -7.34 17.01
N PRO A 158 17.05 -6.14 16.38
CA PRO A 158 17.91 -5.85 15.24
C PRO A 158 19.41 -5.91 15.54
N GLY A 159 19.78 -5.68 16.81
CA GLY A 159 21.17 -5.64 17.28
C GLY A 159 21.82 -7.00 17.55
N LEU A 160 21.06 -8.12 17.49
CA LEU A 160 21.63 -9.44 17.76
C LEU A 160 22.71 -9.81 16.74
N SER A 161 23.82 -10.34 17.27
CA SER A 161 24.82 -11.02 16.46
C SER A 161 24.23 -12.26 15.78
N SER A 162 24.97 -12.83 14.83
CA SER A 162 24.50 -14.05 14.16
C SER A 162 24.47 -15.28 15.09
N ALA A 163 25.30 -15.28 16.15
CA ALA A 163 25.31 -16.34 17.16
C ALA A 163 24.09 -16.22 18.07
N GLU A 164 23.85 -15.05 18.64
CA GLU A 164 22.69 -14.82 19.52
C GLU A 164 21.36 -15.01 18.79
N LEU A 165 21.27 -14.66 17.50
CA LEU A 165 20.09 -14.98 16.70
C LEU A 165 19.89 -16.49 16.54
N ALA A 166 20.98 -17.25 16.34
CA ALA A 166 20.90 -18.70 16.20
C ALA A 166 20.42 -19.36 17.50
N ASP A 167 20.95 -18.91 18.64
CA ASP A 167 20.51 -19.37 19.97
C ASP A 167 19.05 -19.03 20.22
N ARG A 168 18.63 -17.79 19.92
CA ARG A 168 17.25 -17.34 20.09
C ARG A 168 16.27 -18.15 19.25
N VAL A 169 16.54 -18.29 17.95
CA VAL A 169 15.68 -19.04 17.04
C VAL A 169 15.71 -20.53 17.39
N GLY A 170 16.88 -21.08 17.73
CA GLY A 170 17.00 -22.46 18.16
C GLY A 170 16.20 -22.76 19.44
N GLY A 171 16.25 -21.86 20.42
CA GLY A 171 15.45 -21.94 21.65
C GLY A 171 13.95 -21.90 21.39
N GLN A 172 13.48 -21.05 20.46
CA GLN A 172 12.07 -20.99 20.06
C GLN A 172 11.61 -22.27 19.34
N LEU A 173 12.49 -22.90 18.56
CA LEU A 173 12.18 -24.13 17.81
C LEU A 173 12.43 -25.41 18.62
N GLY A 174 13.02 -25.33 19.80
CA GLY A 174 13.42 -26.48 20.61
C GLY A 174 14.53 -27.33 19.97
N ARG A 175 15.38 -26.75 19.11
CA ARG A 175 16.50 -27.45 18.46
C ARG A 175 17.68 -26.52 18.22
N GLU A 176 18.90 -27.04 18.29
CA GLU A 176 20.09 -26.26 17.97
C GLU A 176 20.12 -25.85 16.49
N LEU A 177 20.51 -24.60 16.24
CA LEU A 177 20.75 -24.08 14.91
C LEU A 177 22.17 -23.56 14.80
N SER A 178 22.86 -23.93 13.72
CA SER A 178 24.16 -23.36 13.43
C SER A 178 24.04 -21.90 12.96
N VAL A 179 25.10 -21.11 13.17
CA VAL A 179 25.18 -19.74 12.64
C VAL A 179 25.04 -19.67 11.12
N PRO A 180 25.72 -20.52 10.31
CA PRO A 180 25.52 -20.55 8.86
C PRO A 180 24.07 -20.84 8.46
N THR A 181 23.43 -21.83 9.08
CA THR A 181 22.02 -22.19 8.81
C THR A 181 21.10 -21.02 9.12
N THR A 182 21.28 -20.37 10.27
CA THR A 182 20.47 -19.21 10.68
C THR A 182 20.61 -18.03 9.72
N ARG A 183 21.83 -17.76 9.23
CA ARG A 183 22.06 -16.72 8.21
C ARG A 183 21.36 -17.03 6.89
N GLN A 184 21.42 -18.29 6.45
CA GLN A 184 20.74 -18.73 5.25
C GLN A 184 19.21 -18.60 5.40
N LEU A 185 18.66 -19.10 6.51
CA LEU A 185 17.23 -18.99 6.83
C LEU A 185 16.77 -17.53 6.86
N LEU A 186 17.54 -16.64 7.47
CA LEU A 186 17.20 -15.21 7.52
C LEU A 186 17.19 -14.58 6.12
N ARG A 187 18.16 -14.94 5.26
CA ARG A 187 18.20 -14.45 3.88
C ARG A 187 16.98 -14.93 3.09
N GLU A 188 16.65 -16.21 3.19
CA GLU A 188 15.50 -16.81 2.51
C GLU A 188 14.18 -16.23 3.03
N ALA A 189 14.04 -16.06 4.34
CA ALA A 189 12.87 -15.46 4.95
C ALA A 189 12.67 -14.00 4.53
N ARG A 190 13.75 -13.21 4.40
CA ARG A 190 13.68 -11.85 3.85
C ARG A 190 13.19 -11.84 2.41
N ALA A 191 13.77 -12.69 1.56
CA ALA A 191 13.38 -12.78 0.15
C ALA A 191 11.90 -13.20 0.02
N GLU A 192 11.45 -14.15 0.84
CA GLU A 192 10.06 -14.60 0.86
C GLU A 192 9.11 -13.51 1.36
N PHE A 193 9.46 -12.82 2.45
CA PHE A 193 8.67 -11.70 2.96
C PHE A 193 8.56 -10.56 1.94
N SER A 194 9.66 -10.18 1.28
CA SER A 194 9.66 -9.17 0.22
C SER A 194 8.76 -9.57 -0.95
N ARG A 195 8.76 -10.85 -1.32
CA ARG A 195 7.87 -11.40 -2.36
C ARG A 195 6.41 -11.32 -1.95
N LEU A 196 6.08 -11.78 -0.74
CA LEU A 196 4.72 -11.74 -0.19
C LEU A 196 4.20 -10.31 -0.08
N LEU A 197 5.03 -9.37 0.37
CA LEU A 197 4.66 -7.96 0.47
C LEU A 197 4.40 -7.34 -0.91
N LEU A 198 5.23 -7.68 -1.91
CA LEU A 198 4.96 -7.28 -3.29
C LEU A 198 3.65 -7.87 -3.80
N ASP A 199 3.36 -9.15 -3.53
CA ASP A 199 2.09 -9.78 -3.90
C ASP A 199 0.91 -9.03 -3.27
N GLU A 200 0.98 -8.64 -1.99
CA GLU A 200 -0.08 -7.87 -1.33
C GLU A 200 -0.32 -6.52 -2.00
N VAL A 201 0.75 -5.82 -2.39
CA VAL A 201 0.64 -4.54 -3.12
C VAL A 201 0.02 -4.76 -4.50
N VAL A 202 0.51 -5.73 -5.27
CA VAL A 202 0.00 -6.04 -6.61
C VAL A 202 -1.48 -6.44 -6.55
N ALA A 203 -1.88 -7.19 -5.53
CA ALA A 203 -3.27 -7.62 -5.35
C ALA A 203 -4.25 -6.48 -5.04
N THR A 204 -3.76 -5.25 -4.83
CA THR A 204 -4.59 -4.05 -4.62
C THR A 204 -4.74 -3.20 -5.88
N LEU A 205 -4.06 -3.61 -6.94
CA LEU A 205 -4.05 -2.95 -8.25
C LEU A 205 -4.85 -3.79 -9.26
N PRO A 206 -5.34 -3.18 -10.35
CA PRO A 206 -5.94 -3.93 -11.46
C PRO A 206 -5.00 -5.05 -11.95
N SER A 207 -5.54 -6.20 -12.37
CA SER A 207 -4.74 -7.35 -12.82
C SER A 207 -3.78 -7.04 -13.99
N ARG A 208 -4.07 -5.97 -14.76
CA ARG A 208 -3.25 -5.49 -15.88
C ARG A 208 -2.47 -4.20 -15.56
N ALA A 209 -2.27 -3.89 -14.28
CA ALA A 209 -1.56 -2.69 -13.86
C ALA A 209 -0.16 -2.64 -14.49
N PRO A 210 0.23 -1.51 -15.12
CA PRO A 210 1.57 -1.37 -15.65
C PRO A 210 2.60 -1.34 -14.52
N PHE A 211 3.82 -1.78 -14.81
CA PHE A 211 4.93 -1.78 -13.84
C PHE A 211 5.13 -0.43 -13.13
N THR A 212 4.93 0.69 -13.85
CA THR A 212 5.01 2.05 -13.28
C THR A 212 4.02 2.28 -12.15
N LEU A 213 2.82 1.69 -12.22
CA LEU A 213 1.80 1.83 -11.19
C LEU A 213 2.18 1.04 -9.93
N ILE A 214 2.76 -0.16 -10.11
CA ILE A 214 3.29 -0.97 -9.01
C ILE A 214 4.45 -0.24 -8.32
N GLU A 215 5.40 0.29 -9.10
CA GLU A 215 6.55 1.04 -8.59
C GLU A 215 6.09 2.29 -7.83
N ARG A 216 5.12 3.03 -8.37
CA ARG A 216 4.51 4.18 -7.69
C ARG A 216 3.83 3.80 -6.38
N GLU A 217 3.00 2.76 -6.36
CA GLU A 217 2.33 2.32 -5.13
C GLU A 217 3.34 1.96 -4.04
N LEU A 218 4.44 1.28 -4.40
CA LEU A 218 5.53 0.96 -3.47
C LEU A 218 6.29 2.19 -2.97
N ILE A 219 6.47 3.21 -3.80
CA ILE A 219 7.11 4.47 -3.40
C ILE A 219 6.20 5.22 -2.43
N ASP A 220 4.94 5.41 -2.81
CA ASP A 220 3.99 6.22 -2.05
C ASP A 220 3.65 5.58 -0.69
N THR A 221 3.60 4.24 -0.61
CA THR A 221 3.48 3.51 0.67
C THR A 221 4.79 3.43 1.45
N GLY A 222 5.92 3.85 0.86
CA GLY A 222 7.27 3.71 1.41
C GLY A 222 7.76 2.25 1.53
N LEU A 223 7.13 1.31 0.82
CA LEU A 223 7.44 -0.12 0.89
C LEU A 223 8.54 -0.54 -0.12
N LEU A 224 8.91 0.33 -1.06
CA LEU A 224 9.91 0.04 -2.09
C LEU A 224 11.22 -0.49 -1.49
N ALA A 225 11.68 0.08 -0.36
CA ALA A 225 12.92 -0.35 0.31
C ALA A 225 12.90 -1.82 0.73
N PHE A 226 11.73 -2.36 1.09
CA PHE A 226 11.54 -3.77 1.46
C PHE A 226 11.43 -4.66 0.24
N CYS A 227 10.89 -4.14 -0.87
CA CYS A 227 10.55 -4.94 -2.05
C CYS A 227 11.60 -4.88 -3.17
N ARG A 228 12.71 -4.12 -3.03
CA ARG A 228 13.71 -3.90 -4.10
C ARG A 228 14.08 -5.17 -4.88
N GLU A 229 14.51 -6.20 -4.17
CA GLU A 229 14.92 -7.47 -4.80
C GLU A 229 13.74 -8.16 -5.51
N ALA A 230 12.55 -8.11 -4.94
CA ALA A 230 11.35 -8.74 -5.52
C ALA A 230 10.87 -7.98 -6.77
N ILE A 231 10.84 -6.64 -6.73
CA ILE A 231 10.41 -5.82 -7.86
C ILE A 231 11.39 -5.88 -9.03
N ASP A 232 12.70 -5.98 -8.77
CA ASP A 232 13.70 -6.07 -9.83
C ASP A 232 13.60 -7.38 -10.63
N ARG A 233 13.11 -8.46 -10.02
CA ARG A 233 12.85 -9.73 -10.73
C ARG A 233 11.73 -9.61 -11.76
N ILE A 234 10.67 -8.87 -11.44
CA ILE A 234 9.53 -8.64 -12.34
C ILE A 234 9.73 -7.42 -13.26
N ARG A 235 10.82 -6.66 -13.07
CA ARG A 235 11.15 -5.49 -13.89
C ARG A 235 11.32 -5.91 -15.36
N PRO A 236 10.57 -5.29 -16.30
CA PRO A 236 10.68 -5.62 -17.71
C PRO A 236 12.08 -5.32 -18.25
N ALA A 237 12.58 -6.16 -19.15
CA ALA A 237 13.94 -6.08 -19.69
C ALA A 237 14.26 -4.71 -20.33
N SER A 238 13.26 -4.06 -20.94
CA SER A 238 13.37 -2.71 -21.51
C SER A 238 13.70 -1.61 -20.50
N ARG A 239 13.61 -1.90 -19.19
CA ARG A 239 13.87 -0.97 -18.09
C ARG A 239 14.98 -1.41 -17.14
N ARG A 240 15.72 -2.49 -17.45
CA ARG A 240 16.92 -2.89 -16.71
C ARG A 240 18.08 -2.02 -17.22
N ARG A 241 18.41 -0.95 -16.51
CA ARG A 241 19.64 -0.16 -16.71
C ARG A 241 20.55 -0.36 -15.52
#